data_AF-A0A2C9LLG2-F1
#
_entry.id   AF-A0A2C9LLG2-F1
#
_cell.length_a   1.000
_cell.length_b   1.000
_cell.length_c   1.000
_cell.angle_alpha   90.00
_cell.angle_beta   90.00
_cell.angle_gamma   90.00
#
_symmetry.space_group_name_H-M   'P 1'
#
loop_
_entity.id
_entity.type
_entity.pdbx_description
1 polymer ?
#
loop_
_entity_poly.entity_id
_entity_poly.type
_entity_poly.pdbx_seq_one_letter_code
_entity_poly.pdbx_strand_id
1 'polypeptide(L)'
;MWHYLYFIVLVKVKDPTEFTGPESYVDAMIKERNLEWFPRMRAMSLAAEDSEGEQNEIRSLQAQLDLTTRLVQKLSGQLTELKEQ
;
A
#
# COMPACT_ATOMS: atom_id res chain seq x y z
N MET A 1 9.58 11.85 -19.32
CA MET A 1 10.18 10.73 -20.10
C MET A 1 11.71 10.76 -20.11
N TRP A 2 12.37 11.89 -20.38
CA TRP A 2 13.84 11.98 -20.43
C TRP A 2 14.59 11.47 -19.19
N HIS A 3 14.03 11.61 -17.99
CA HIS A 3 14.63 11.04 -16.78
C HIS A 3 14.78 9.51 -16.83
N TYR A 4 13.86 8.79 -17.47
CA TYR A 4 14.02 7.34 -17.69
C TYR A 4 15.17 7.04 -18.64
N LEU A 5 15.37 7.86 -19.68
CA LEU A 5 16.51 7.69 -20.57
C LEU A 5 17.83 7.90 -19.82
N TYR A 6 17.93 8.98 -19.02
CA TYR A 6 19.11 9.22 -18.18
C TYR A 6 19.35 8.08 -17.19
N PHE A 7 18.29 7.58 -16.56
CA PHE A 7 18.38 6.45 -15.63
C PHE A 7 18.83 5.15 -16.32
N ILE A 8 18.31 4.85 -17.52
CA ILE A 8 18.76 3.69 -18.31
C ILE A 8 20.24 3.82 -18.66
N VAL A 9 20.69 5.01 -19.04
CA VAL A 9 22.12 5.26 -19.32
C VAL A 9 22.95 5.10 -18.04
N LEU A 10 22.49 5.66 -16.91
CA LEU A 10 23.14 5.52 -15.61
C LEU A 10 23.36 4.04 -15.24
N VAL A 11 22.30 3.23 -15.28
CA VAL A 11 22.37 1.79 -14.97
C VAL A 11 23.34 1.06 -15.90
N LYS A 12 23.46 1.48 -17.17
CA LYS A 12 24.39 0.86 -18.13
C LYS A 12 25.87 1.19 -17.91
N VAL A 13 26.18 2.33 -17.30
CA VAL A 13 27.58 2.81 -17.17
C VAL A 13 28.12 2.74 -15.75
N LYS A 14 27.24 2.65 -14.76
CA LYS A 14 27.62 2.57 -13.34
C LYS A 14 28.18 1.18 -13.00
N ASP A 15 29.13 1.13 -12.06
CA ASP A 15 29.68 -0.14 -11.57
C ASP A 15 28.58 -0.99 -10.91
N PRO A 16 28.38 -2.25 -11.32
CA PRO A 16 27.35 -3.12 -10.74
C PRO A 16 27.47 -3.33 -9.22
N THR A 17 28.67 -3.21 -8.66
CA THR A 17 28.89 -3.33 -7.21
C THR A 17 28.35 -2.14 -6.41
N GLU A 18 28.12 -1.01 -7.07
CA GLU A 18 27.58 0.22 -6.49
C GLU A 18 26.07 0.38 -6.70
N PHE A 19 25.43 -0.63 -7.30
CA PHE A 19 23.99 -0.59 -7.50
C PHE A 19 23.25 -0.60 -6.16
N THR A 20 22.30 0.32 -6.06
CA THR A 20 21.23 0.24 -5.07
C THR A 20 20.26 -0.88 -5.43
N GLY A 21 19.44 -1.31 -4.48
CA GLY A 21 18.44 -2.38 -4.71
C GLY A 21 17.58 -2.17 -5.97
N PRO A 22 16.97 -0.98 -6.18
CA PRO A 22 16.19 -0.71 -7.39
C PRO A 22 17.01 -0.74 -8.69
N GLU A 23 18.26 -0.25 -8.67
CA GLU A 23 19.14 -0.30 -9.84
C GLU A 23 19.46 -1.74 -10.23
N SER A 24 19.80 -2.60 -9.26
CA SER A 24 20.03 -4.04 -9.49
C SER A 24 18.81 -4.75 -10.05
N TYR A 25 17.62 -4.43 -9.53
CA TYR A 25 16.37 -4.99 -10.04
C TYR A 25 16.12 -4.58 -11.50
N VAL A 26 16.28 -3.29 -11.82
CA VAL A 26 16.08 -2.80 -13.18
C VAL A 26 17.13 -3.36 -14.15
N ASP A 27 18.40 -3.49 -13.73
CA ASP A 27 19.45 -4.13 -14.53
C ASP A 27 19.11 -5.58 -14.87
N ALA A 28 18.66 -6.37 -13.89
CA ALA A 28 18.20 -7.75 -14.11
C ALA A 28 17.04 -7.81 -15.12
N MET A 29 16.02 -6.96 -14.93
CA MET A 29 14.87 -6.90 -15.83
C MET A 29 15.25 -6.50 -17.27
N ILE A 30 16.20 -5.57 -17.44
CA ILE A 30 16.72 -5.19 -18.76
C ILE A 30 17.46 -6.35 -19.42
N LYS A 31 18.29 -7.09 -18.67
CA LYS A 31 19.01 -8.28 -19.16
C LYS A 31 18.05 -9.38 -19.62
N GLU A 32 16.95 -9.56 -18.90
CA GLU A 32 15.88 -10.51 -19.23
C GLU A 32 14.92 -10.00 -20.32
N ARG A 33 15.11 -8.75 -20.78
CA ARG A 33 14.20 -8.05 -21.70
C ARG A 33 12.76 -7.95 -21.17
N ASN A 34 12.59 -7.97 -19.85
CA ASN A 34 11.30 -7.77 -19.20
C ASN A 34 11.04 -6.26 -19.02
N LEU A 35 9.90 -5.78 -19.54
CA LEU A 35 9.49 -4.36 -19.48
C LEU A 35 8.56 -4.04 -18.29
N GLU A 36 8.29 -5.01 -17.41
CA GLU A 36 7.38 -4.83 -16.27
C GLU A 36 7.92 -3.89 -15.19
N TRP A 37 9.23 -3.63 -15.17
CA TRP A 37 9.81 -2.61 -14.27
C TRP A 37 9.37 -1.19 -14.64
N PHE A 38 8.92 -0.96 -15.88
CA PHE A 38 8.41 0.33 -16.30
C PHE A 38 6.94 0.47 -15.85
N PRO A 39 6.57 1.53 -15.11
CA PRO A 39 5.18 1.71 -14.68
C PRO A 39 4.27 1.88 -15.90
N ARG A 40 3.31 0.98 -16.08
CA ARG A 40 2.29 1.06 -17.14
C ARG A 40 0.93 1.32 -16.51
N MET A 41 0.24 2.37 -16.97
CA MET A 41 -1.09 2.75 -16.49
C MET A 41 -1.19 2.99 -14.97
N ARG A 42 -0.05 3.13 -14.29
CA ARG A 42 0.06 3.35 -12.86
C ARG A 42 1.17 4.37 -12.65
N ALA A 43 0.84 5.46 -11.98
CA ALA A 43 1.78 6.49 -11.57
C ALA A 43 1.40 6.89 -10.15
N MET A 44 2.36 7.39 -9.38
CA MET A 44 2.11 7.89 -8.03
C MET A 44 1.01 8.97 -8.02
N SER A 45 0.88 9.74 -9.10
CA SER A 45 -0.20 10.72 -9.29
C SER A 45 -1.58 10.10 -9.57
N LEU A 46 -1.63 8.85 -10.05
CA LEU A 46 -2.86 8.09 -10.29
C LEU A 46 -3.28 7.27 -9.06
N ALA A 47 -2.33 6.87 -8.20
CA ALA A 47 -2.59 6.15 -6.95
C ALA A 47 -3.31 6.99 -5.88
N ALA A 48 -3.38 8.32 -6.06
CA ALA A 48 -4.15 9.19 -5.17
C ALA A 48 -5.67 8.93 -5.25
N GLU A 49 -6.17 8.28 -6.30
CA GLU A 49 -7.58 7.88 -6.40
C GLU A 49 -7.92 6.66 -5.50
N ASP A 50 -6.95 5.80 -5.16
CA ASP A 50 -7.16 4.68 -4.24
C ASP A 50 -7.27 5.12 -2.77
N SER A 51 -6.77 6.31 -2.42
CA SER A 51 -6.84 6.86 -1.05
C SER A 51 -8.27 7.18 -0.58
N GLU A 52 -9.22 7.41 -1.49
CA GLU A 52 -10.64 7.55 -1.12
C GLU A 52 -11.24 6.21 -0.67
N GLY A 53 -10.81 5.10 -1.27
CA GLY A 53 -11.23 3.75 -0.89
C GLY A 53 -10.77 3.40 0.52
N GLU A 54 -9.48 3.59 0.81
CA GLU A 54 -8.90 3.30 2.12
C GLU A 54 -9.52 4.14 3.25
N GLN A 55 -9.79 5.43 3.00
CA GLN A 55 -10.48 6.26 3.99
C GLN A 55 -11.92 5.82 4.26
N ASN A 56 -12.64 5.37 3.23
CA ASN A 56 -13.99 4.85 3.38
C ASN A 56 -14.01 3.52 4.15
N GLU A 57 -13.04 2.64 3.91
CA GLU A 57 -12.88 1.39 4.66
C GLU A 57 -12.58 1.66 6.14
N ILE A 58 -11.66 2.58 6.45
CA ILE A 58 -11.34 2.96 7.83
C ILE A 58 -12.57 3.51 8.56
N ARG A 59 -13.37 4.38 7.91
CA ARG A 59 -14.62 4.89 8.49
C ARG A 59 -15.64 3.79 8.72
N SER A 60 -15.77 2.85 7.79
CA SER A 60 -16.66 1.69 7.93
C SER A 60 -16.25 0.80 9.11
N LEU A 61 -14.96 0.51 9.24
CA LEU A 61 -14.42 -0.27 10.36
C LEU A 61 -14.63 0.43 11.71
N GLN A 62 -14.43 1.75 11.78
CA GLN A 62 -14.71 2.55 12.98
C GLN A 62 -16.19 2.48 13.39
N ALA A 63 -17.11 2.55 12.43
CA ALA A 63 -18.54 2.43 12.70
C ALA A 63 -18.92 1.03 13.23
N GLN A 64 -18.35 -0.03 12.65
CA GLN A 64 -18.57 -1.41 13.12
C GLN A 64 -18.02 -1.62 14.54
N LEU A 65 -16.86 -1.02 14.86
CA LEU A 65 -16.27 -1.09 16.19
C LEU A 65 -17.12 -0.37 17.25
N ASP A 66 -17.66 0.81 16.92
CA ASP A 66 -18.55 1.55 17.83
C ASP A 66 -19.84 0.76 18.11
N LEU A 67 -20.45 0.17 17.07
CA LEU A 67 -21.62 -0.70 17.23
C LEU A 67 -21.33 -1.90 18.14
N THR A 68 -20.20 -2.57 17.91
CA THR A 68 -19.78 -3.73 18.71
C THR A 68 -19.54 -3.34 20.17
N THR A 69 -18.88 -2.19 20.39
CA THR A 69 -18.60 -1.67 21.74
C THR A 69 -19.90 -1.39 22.50
N ARG A 70 -20.88 -0.73 21.86
CA ARG A 70 -22.20 -0.49 22.44
C ARG A 70 -22.94 -1.78 22.76
N LEU A 71 -22.87 -2.78 21.87
CA LEU A 71 -23.50 -4.07 22.09
C LEU A 71 -22.89 -4.80 23.29
N VAL A 72 -21.55 -4.80 23.40
CA VAL A 72 -20.83 -5.39 24.55
C VAL A 72 -21.19 -4.68 25.85
N GLN A 73 -21.25 -3.35 25.85
CA GLN A 73 -21.68 -2.58 27.02
C GLN A 73 -23.11 -2.93 27.44
N LYS A 74 -24.04 -3.01 26.47
CA LYS A 74 -25.43 -3.38 26.74
C LYS A 74 -25.54 -4.79 27.33
N LEU A 75 -24.88 -5.78 26.72
CA LEU A 75 -24.88 -7.16 27.20
C LEU A 75 -24.25 -7.28 28.59
N SER A 76 -23.17 -6.54 28.84
CA SER A 76 -22.54 -6.48 30.16
C SER A 76 -23.51 -5.91 31.19
N GLY A 77 -24.22 -4.82 30.87
CA GLY A 77 -25.26 -4.26 31.73
C GLY A 77 -26.34 -5.28 32.08
N GLN A 78 -26.91 -5.94 31.08
CA GLN A 78 -27.94 -6.97 31.27
C GLN A 78 -27.45 -8.16 32.12
N LEU A 79 -26.19 -8.57 31.97
CA LEU A 79 -25.59 -9.63 32.78
C LEU A 79 -25.45 -9.21 34.25
N THR A 80 -25.12 -7.93 34.49
CA THR A 80 -24.98 -7.39 35.85
C THR A 80 -26.34 -7.33 36.54
N GLU A 81 -27.38 -6.87 35.84
CA GLU A 81 -28.76 -6.86 36.33
C GLU A 81 -29.28 -8.26 36.67
N LEU A 82 -28.99 -9.27 35.83
CA LEU A 82 -29.33 -10.67 36.08
C LEU A 82 -28.60 -11.28 37.29
N LYS A 83 -27.39 -10.78 37.61
CA LYS A 83 -26.62 -11.24 38.77
C LYS A 83 -27.15 -10.65 40.09
N GLU A 84 -27.76 -9.46 40.04
CA GLU A 84 -28.31 -8.78 41.21
C GLU A 84 -29.75 -9.22 41.57
N GLN A 85 -30.39 -10.01 40.71
CA GLN A 85 -31.65 -10.74 40.99
C GLN A 85 -31.38 -12.10 41.65
#